data_AF-A0A3R7AT76-F1
#
_entry.id   AF-A0A3R7AT76-F1
#
_cell.length_a   1.000
_cell.length_b   1.000
_cell.length_c   1.000
_cell.angle_alpha   90.00
_cell.angle_beta   90.00
_cell.angle_gamma   90.00
#
_symmetry.space_group_name_H-M   'P 1'
#
loop_
_entity.id
_entity.type
_entity.pdbx_description
1 polymer ?
#
loop_
_entity_poly.entity_id
_entity_poly.type
_entity_poly.pdbx_seq_one_letter_code
_entity_poly.pdbx_strand_id
1 'polypeptide(L)'
;MSGFTIERATGYYLSPGGVYYYKSGIYVYESDNCRFFDNVFMGNNYGMIIHTGSDNTIVRDNIFRNNLKYGIWIDGGSGSRICSNYIHDNPYGIYIQSSLNNHINYNRICGNTNYGVYSDCGVDAEFNWWGDASGPSGAGSGTGDAVSANVDYDPWLGAPLELSAVHHESLGAGTHSGCLSGSGYQGNLKYHRRNRYIHC
;
A
#
# COMPACT_ATOMS: atom_id res chain seq x y z
N MET A 1 5.21 -11.25 18.39
CA MET A 1 3.93 -10.53 18.23
C MET A 1 2.90 -11.51 17.68
N SER A 2 1.67 -11.44 18.17
CA SER A 2 0.57 -12.27 17.71
C SER A 2 -0.26 -11.48 16.68
N GLY A 3 0.25 -11.41 15.45
CA GLY A 3 -0.59 -11.17 14.28
C GLY A 3 -1.28 -12.48 13.88
N PHE A 4 -2.22 -12.41 12.93
CA PHE A 4 -2.86 -13.59 12.39
C PHE A 4 -2.71 -13.62 10.86
N THR A 5 -2.63 -14.82 10.30
CA THR A 5 -2.61 -15.00 8.84
C THR A 5 -4.04 -15.13 8.36
N ILE A 6 -4.41 -14.33 7.35
CA ILE A 6 -5.70 -14.44 6.67
C ILE A 6 -5.44 -14.91 5.25
N GLU A 7 -5.65 -16.20 5.04
CA GLU A 7 -5.50 -16.82 3.73
C GLU A 7 -6.79 -17.48 3.27
N ARG A 8 -6.99 -17.46 1.94
CA ARG A 8 -8.10 -18.17 1.28
C ARG A 8 -9.46 -17.84 1.91
N ALA A 9 -9.68 -16.59 2.31
CA ALA A 9 -10.92 -16.17 2.93
C ALA A 9 -12.11 -16.51 2.01
N THR A 10 -12.99 -17.38 2.51
CA THR A 10 -14.19 -17.83 1.80
C THR A 10 -15.42 -17.01 2.15
N GLY A 11 -15.34 -16.24 3.24
CA GLY A 11 -16.38 -15.29 3.66
C GLY A 11 -16.61 -14.24 2.58
N TYR A 12 -17.87 -13.88 2.38
CA TYR A 12 -18.29 -12.88 1.41
C TYR A 12 -19.10 -11.79 2.11
N TYR A 13 -18.83 -10.54 1.74
CA TYR A 13 -19.78 -9.47 1.98
C TYR A 13 -20.71 -9.36 0.77
N LEU A 14 -22.01 -9.32 1.03
CA LEU A 14 -23.02 -8.96 0.04
C LEU A 14 -23.27 -7.46 0.17
N SER A 15 -23.01 -6.71 -0.90
CA SER A 15 -23.39 -5.30 -0.92
C SER A 15 -24.90 -5.14 -0.65
N PRO A 16 -25.36 -4.03 -0.08
CA PRO A 16 -26.79 -3.74 0.00
C PRO A 16 -27.42 -3.93 -1.39
N GLY A 17 -28.40 -4.83 -1.51
CA GLY A 17 -29.02 -5.21 -2.79
C GLY A 17 -28.47 -6.49 -3.47
N GLY A 18 -27.45 -7.15 -2.92
CA GLY A 18 -27.01 -8.50 -3.34
C GLY A 18 -26.28 -8.57 -4.69
N VAL A 19 -25.77 -7.45 -5.20
CA VAL A 19 -25.21 -7.34 -6.55
C VAL A 19 -23.72 -7.69 -6.59
N TYR A 20 -22.95 -7.33 -5.56
CA TYR A 20 -21.49 -7.51 -5.53
C TYR A 20 -21.06 -8.51 -4.45
N TYR A 21 -20.07 -9.34 -4.82
CA TYR A 21 -19.49 -10.38 -3.97
C TYR A 21 -18.00 -10.11 -3.75
N TYR A 22 -17.63 -9.72 -2.53
CA TYR A 22 -16.24 -9.46 -2.20
C TYR A 22 -15.66 -10.61 -1.37
N LYS A 23 -14.77 -11.38 -1.98
CA LYS A 23 -13.95 -12.40 -1.29
C LYS A 23 -12.64 -11.76 -0.83
N SER A 24 -12.73 -11.04 0.28
CA SER A 24 -11.62 -10.29 0.85
C SER A 24 -11.10 -10.91 2.13
N GLY A 25 -9.81 -10.79 2.41
CA GLY A 25 -9.26 -11.15 3.72
C GLY A 25 -9.90 -10.31 4.84
N ILE A 26 -9.92 -8.98 4.67
CA ILE A 26 -10.65 -8.03 5.52
C ILE A 26 -11.50 -7.10 4.66
N TYR A 27 -12.74 -6.84 5.11
CA TYR A 27 -13.66 -5.86 4.54
C TYR A 27 -14.00 -4.83 5.63
N VAL A 28 -13.55 -3.59 5.47
CA VAL A 28 -13.87 -2.47 6.35
C VAL A 28 -15.01 -1.66 5.73
N TYR A 29 -16.10 -1.50 6.45
CA TYR A 29 -17.32 -0.86 5.97
C TYR A 29 -17.99 -0.09 7.10
N GLU A 30 -18.38 1.16 6.84
CA GLU A 30 -19.02 2.04 7.84
C GLU A 30 -18.27 2.04 9.20
N SER A 31 -16.95 2.02 9.15
CA SER A 31 -16.08 1.86 10.32
C SER A 31 -14.84 2.76 10.21
N ASP A 32 -14.92 3.95 10.80
CA ASP A 32 -13.80 4.89 10.84
C ASP A 32 -12.72 4.48 11.84
N ASN A 33 -11.51 5.03 11.67
CA ASN A 33 -10.39 4.93 12.62
C ASN A 33 -9.91 3.49 12.90
N CYS A 34 -10.15 2.58 11.96
CA CYS A 34 -9.67 1.21 12.05
C CYS A 34 -8.13 1.15 11.94
N ARG A 35 -7.51 0.17 12.62
CA ARG A 35 -6.05 -0.02 12.61
C ARG A 35 -5.69 -1.47 12.35
N PHE A 36 -4.89 -1.73 11.33
CA PHE A 36 -4.44 -3.06 10.95
C PHE A 36 -2.92 -3.10 10.87
N PHE A 37 -2.30 -4.00 11.64
CA PHE A 37 -0.84 -4.11 11.71
C PHE A 37 -0.35 -5.51 12.05
N ASP A 38 0.87 -5.83 11.59
CA ASP A 38 1.56 -7.11 11.80
C ASP A 38 0.82 -8.34 11.24
N ASN A 39 0.07 -8.19 10.14
CA ASN A 39 -0.68 -9.29 9.52
C ASN A 39 -0.12 -9.70 8.16
N VAL A 40 -0.52 -10.89 7.72
CA VAL A 40 -0.22 -11.40 6.38
C VAL A 40 -1.52 -11.72 5.64
N PHE A 41 -1.73 -11.07 4.51
CA PHE A 41 -2.89 -11.21 3.62
C PHE A 41 -2.44 -11.87 2.31
N MET A 42 -2.82 -13.13 2.10
CA MET A 42 -2.41 -13.86 0.90
C MET A 42 -3.48 -14.80 0.34
N GLY A 43 -3.47 -15.00 -0.99
CA GLY A 43 -4.36 -15.95 -1.64
C GLY A 43 -5.84 -15.57 -1.62
N ASN A 44 -6.18 -14.31 -1.36
CA ASN A 44 -7.54 -13.79 -1.40
C ASN A 44 -7.82 -13.13 -2.76
N ASN A 45 -9.08 -12.86 -3.14
CA ASN A 45 -9.31 -11.98 -4.31
C ASN A 45 -8.82 -10.57 -4.01
N TYR A 46 -9.17 -10.09 -2.82
CA TYR A 46 -8.73 -8.81 -2.29
C TYR A 46 -8.07 -9.07 -0.94
N GLY A 47 -6.83 -8.62 -0.72
CA GLY A 47 -6.21 -8.78 0.60
C GLY A 47 -7.00 -8.03 1.67
N MET A 48 -7.21 -6.73 1.43
CA MET A 48 -8.05 -5.85 2.24
C MET A 48 -8.88 -4.92 1.37
N ILE A 49 -10.11 -4.63 1.80
CA ILE A 49 -10.95 -3.59 1.23
C ILE A 49 -11.25 -2.55 2.31
N ILE A 50 -10.98 -1.29 2.03
CA ILE A 50 -11.40 -0.11 2.80
C ILE A 50 -12.54 0.54 2.00
N HIS A 51 -13.77 0.28 2.41
CA HIS A 51 -14.96 0.66 1.64
C HIS A 51 -15.64 1.91 2.21
N THR A 52 -16.69 2.38 1.53
CA THR A 52 -17.49 3.55 1.89
C THR A 52 -17.80 3.65 3.39
N GLY A 53 -17.60 4.84 3.94
CA GLY A 53 -17.83 5.15 5.35
C GLY A 53 -16.73 4.61 6.29
N SER A 54 -15.53 4.34 5.78
CA SER A 54 -14.39 3.83 6.57
C SER A 54 -13.18 4.76 6.48
N ASP A 55 -13.32 5.97 7.00
CA ASP A 55 -12.32 7.01 6.92
C ASP A 55 -11.21 6.84 7.97
N ASN A 56 -10.06 7.44 7.72
CA ASN A 56 -8.92 7.49 8.65
C ASN A 56 -8.39 6.11 9.09
N THR A 57 -8.47 5.11 8.20
CA THR A 57 -7.93 3.78 8.47
C THR A 57 -6.40 3.79 8.40
N ILE A 58 -5.74 3.12 9.34
CA ILE A 58 -4.28 2.96 9.37
C ILE A 58 -3.92 1.51 9.05
N VAL A 59 -3.16 1.30 7.97
CA VAL A 59 -2.63 0.00 7.58
C VAL A 59 -1.11 0.07 7.59
N ARG A 60 -0.48 -0.60 8.55
CA ARG A 60 0.99 -0.57 8.70
C ARG A 60 1.61 -1.92 8.98
N ASP A 61 2.84 -2.14 8.55
CA ASP A 61 3.63 -3.31 8.95
C ASP A 61 2.94 -4.65 8.59
N ASN A 62 2.17 -4.66 7.49
CA ASN A 62 1.54 -5.87 6.98
C ASN A 62 2.24 -6.35 5.70
N ILE A 63 2.02 -7.62 5.38
CA ILE A 63 2.42 -8.23 4.11
C ILE A 63 1.17 -8.51 3.27
N PHE A 64 1.10 -7.97 2.06
CA PHE A 64 0.06 -8.25 1.07
C PHE A 64 0.67 -8.93 -0.13
N ARG A 65 0.41 -10.23 -0.31
CA ARG A 65 1.04 -11.00 -1.39
C ARG A 65 0.17 -12.06 -2.03
N ASN A 66 0.39 -12.33 -3.32
CA ASN A 66 -0.29 -13.40 -4.04
C ASN A 66 -1.82 -13.34 -3.91
N ASN A 67 -2.40 -12.14 -3.86
CA ASN A 67 -3.85 -11.95 -3.96
C ASN A 67 -4.25 -11.92 -5.44
N LEU A 68 -5.42 -12.45 -5.77
CA LEU A 68 -5.84 -12.72 -7.16
C LEU A 68 -6.30 -11.47 -7.92
N LYS A 69 -6.55 -10.36 -7.22
CA LYS A 69 -6.82 -9.05 -7.83
C LYS A 69 -5.99 -7.96 -7.19
N TYR A 70 -6.36 -7.52 -5.99
CA TYR A 70 -5.76 -6.35 -5.33
C TYR A 70 -5.17 -6.75 -3.97
N GLY A 71 -3.97 -6.27 -3.65
CA GLY A 71 -3.45 -6.36 -2.29
C GLY A 71 -4.34 -5.55 -1.34
N ILE A 72 -4.46 -4.25 -1.63
CA ILE A 72 -5.35 -3.33 -0.92
C ILE A 72 -6.27 -2.64 -1.95
N TRP A 73 -7.56 -2.58 -1.63
CA TRP A 73 -8.54 -1.81 -2.38
C TRP A 73 -9.14 -0.72 -1.49
N ILE A 74 -9.08 0.54 -1.93
CA ILE A 74 -9.76 1.65 -1.27
C ILE A 74 -10.88 2.13 -2.22
N ASP A 75 -12.12 2.07 -1.76
CA ASP A 75 -13.32 2.40 -2.52
C ASP A 75 -14.27 3.22 -1.66
N GLY A 76 -14.22 4.55 -1.78
CA GLY A 76 -15.04 5.46 -0.98
C GLY A 76 -14.54 5.75 0.44
N GLY A 77 -13.43 5.15 0.89
CA GLY A 77 -12.75 5.50 2.15
C GLY A 77 -11.70 6.60 1.93
N SER A 78 -11.65 7.61 2.81
CA SER A 78 -10.76 8.78 2.68
C SER A 78 -9.85 8.96 3.90
N GLY A 79 -8.77 9.74 3.75
CA GLY A 79 -7.88 10.07 4.87
C GLY A 79 -7.04 8.90 5.40
N SER A 80 -6.98 7.77 4.70
CA SER A 80 -6.30 6.56 5.18
C SER A 80 -4.78 6.68 5.03
N ARG A 81 -4.05 6.03 5.93
CA ARG A 81 -2.58 5.99 5.96
C ARG A 81 -2.11 4.55 5.74
N ILE A 82 -1.50 4.30 4.59
CA ILE A 82 -0.96 3.00 4.19
C ILE A 82 0.56 3.11 4.20
N CYS A 83 1.23 2.52 5.18
CA CYS A 83 2.64 2.79 5.43
C CYS A 83 3.45 1.59 5.89
N SER A 84 4.73 1.50 5.51
CA SER A 84 5.62 0.43 6.00
C SER A 84 5.11 -1.00 5.72
N ASN A 85 4.24 -1.17 4.72
CA ASN A 85 3.79 -2.48 4.29
C ASN A 85 4.72 -3.06 3.23
N TYR A 86 4.75 -4.38 3.13
CA TYR A 86 5.35 -5.10 2.01
C TYR A 86 4.26 -5.62 1.07
N ILE A 87 4.13 -5.01 -0.10
CA ILE A 87 3.04 -5.24 -1.05
C ILE A 87 3.64 -5.77 -2.35
N HIS A 88 3.50 -7.07 -2.58
CA HIS A 88 4.22 -7.73 -3.67
C HIS A 88 3.45 -8.89 -4.30
N ASP A 89 3.74 -9.22 -5.55
CA ASP A 89 3.13 -10.36 -6.26
C ASP A 89 1.58 -10.34 -6.28
N ASN A 90 0.97 -9.15 -6.39
CA ASN A 90 -0.47 -9.01 -6.66
C ASN A 90 -0.65 -8.41 -8.06
N PRO A 91 -1.79 -8.62 -8.76
CA PRO A 91 -2.04 -7.91 -10.01
C PRO A 91 -2.01 -6.39 -9.82
N TYR A 92 -2.69 -5.88 -8.79
CA TYR A 92 -2.51 -4.52 -8.30
C TYR A 92 -2.06 -4.56 -6.84
N GLY A 93 -0.98 -3.85 -6.52
CA GLY A 93 -0.57 -3.70 -5.13
C GLY A 93 -1.63 -2.95 -4.32
N ILE A 94 -1.92 -1.72 -4.75
CA ILE A 94 -2.97 -0.86 -4.20
C ILE A 94 -3.83 -0.33 -5.34
N TYR A 95 -5.15 -0.47 -5.22
CA TYR A 95 -6.13 0.10 -6.14
C TYR A 95 -7.02 1.10 -5.38
N ILE A 96 -7.17 2.32 -5.91
CA ILE A 96 -7.93 3.40 -5.29
C ILE A 96 -8.94 3.95 -6.28
N GLN A 97 -10.19 4.04 -5.86
CA GLN A 97 -11.25 4.69 -6.61
C GLN A 97 -12.16 5.52 -5.70
N SER A 98 -12.63 6.66 -6.19
CA SER A 98 -13.60 7.51 -5.47
C SER A 98 -13.20 7.85 -4.02
N SER A 99 -11.90 8.05 -3.77
CA SER A 99 -11.31 8.09 -2.43
C SER A 99 -10.22 9.15 -2.31
N LEU A 100 -10.38 10.12 -1.41
CA LEU A 100 -9.52 11.31 -1.36
C LEU A 100 -8.59 11.34 -0.14
N ASN A 101 -7.52 12.13 -0.23
CA ASN A 101 -6.59 12.43 0.87
C ASN A 101 -5.96 11.18 1.51
N ASN A 102 -5.69 10.15 0.71
CA ASN A 102 -4.99 8.95 1.17
C ASN A 102 -3.47 9.15 1.05
N HIS A 103 -2.73 8.62 2.02
CA HIS A 103 -1.27 8.72 2.09
C HIS A 103 -0.66 7.32 2.06
N ILE A 104 0.09 7.02 1.01
CA ILE A 104 0.75 5.74 0.76
C ILE A 104 2.26 5.98 0.85
N ASN A 105 2.89 5.90 2.02
CA ASN A 105 4.30 6.27 2.13
C ASN A 105 5.15 5.17 2.80
N TYR A 106 6.44 5.11 2.48
CA TYR A 106 7.38 4.19 3.12
C TYR A 106 7.03 2.71 2.94
N ASN A 107 6.30 2.34 1.90
CA ASN A 107 6.00 0.95 1.58
C ASN A 107 7.07 0.36 0.66
N ARG A 108 7.25 -0.95 0.76
CA ARG A 108 7.97 -1.75 -0.23
C ARG A 108 6.95 -2.31 -1.21
N ILE A 109 6.89 -1.75 -2.41
CA ILE A 109 5.95 -2.13 -3.47
C ILE A 109 6.76 -2.70 -4.63
N CYS A 110 6.67 -4.00 -4.89
CA CYS A 110 7.45 -4.61 -5.98
C CYS A 110 6.84 -5.92 -6.49
N GLY A 111 7.05 -6.23 -7.77
CA GLY A 111 6.61 -7.48 -8.36
C GLY A 111 5.09 -7.55 -8.58
N ASN A 112 4.37 -6.43 -8.48
CA ASN A 112 2.95 -6.38 -8.81
C ASN A 112 2.79 -6.31 -10.35
N THR A 113 1.92 -7.15 -10.92
CA THR A 113 2.00 -7.45 -12.37
C THR A 113 1.36 -6.39 -13.26
N ASN A 114 0.41 -5.60 -12.76
CA ASN A 114 -0.24 -4.53 -13.52
C ASN A 114 0.19 -3.16 -13.02
N TYR A 115 -0.01 -2.88 -11.73
CA TYR A 115 0.39 -1.63 -11.08
C TYR A 115 0.80 -1.88 -9.64
N GLY A 116 1.83 -1.18 -9.19
CA GLY A 116 2.12 -1.03 -7.77
C GLY A 116 1.02 -0.23 -7.08
N VAL A 117 0.70 0.95 -7.65
CA VAL A 117 -0.44 1.78 -7.22
C VAL A 117 -1.21 2.27 -8.44
N TYR A 118 -2.50 1.98 -8.47
CA TYR A 118 -3.44 2.59 -9.41
C TYR A 118 -4.44 3.46 -8.64
N SER A 119 -4.62 4.70 -9.09
CA SER A 119 -5.64 5.61 -8.58
C SER A 119 -6.34 6.36 -9.71
N ASP A 120 -7.67 6.47 -9.63
CA ASP A 120 -8.48 7.35 -10.50
C ASP A 120 -8.54 8.81 -10.00
N CYS A 121 -8.00 9.08 -8.81
CA CYS A 121 -7.97 10.37 -8.14
C CYS A 121 -6.57 10.67 -7.57
N GLY A 122 -6.30 11.93 -7.23
CA GLY A 122 -5.00 12.34 -6.69
C GLY A 122 -4.68 11.63 -5.38
N VAL A 123 -3.49 11.00 -5.29
CA VAL A 123 -3.02 10.32 -4.08
C VAL A 123 -1.54 10.61 -3.82
N ASP A 124 -1.20 10.89 -2.57
CA ASP A 124 0.19 11.00 -2.11
C ASP A 124 0.76 9.60 -1.96
N ALA A 125 1.75 9.28 -2.79
CA ALA A 125 2.51 8.04 -2.78
C ALA A 125 4.03 8.29 -2.74
N GLU A 126 4.46 9.40 -2.14
CA GLU A 126 5.87 9.73 -1.97
C GLU A 126 6.57 8.72 -1.04
N PHE A 127 7.89 8.63 -1.18
CA PHE A 127 8.76 7.84 -0.31
C PHE A 127 8.46 6.33 -0.29
N ASN A 128 7.94 5.76 -1.37
CA ASN A 128 7.87 4.30 -1.54
C ASN A 128 9.10 3.75 -2.29
N TRP A 129 9.39 2.46 -2.07
CA TRP A 129 10.25 1.67 -2.94
C TRP A 129 9.40 0.95 -3.98
N TRP A 130 9.76 1.07 -5.25
CA TRP A 130 8.96 0.57 -6.37
C TRP A 130 9.52 -0.71 -7.00
N GLY A 131 10.44 -1.41 -6.34
CA GLY A 131 11.09 -2.59 -6.90
C GLY A 131 12.36 -2.31 -7.70
N ASP A 132 12.60 -1.05 -8.07
CA ASP A 132 13.80 -0.63 -8.80
C ASP A 132 14.24 0.80 -8.39
N ALA A 133 15.55 1.05 -8.41
CA ALA A 133 16.16 2.33 -8.01
C ALA A 133 15.78 3.49 -8.93
N SER A 134 15.48 3.18 -10.20
CA SER A 134 14.99 4.14 -11.18
C SER A 134 13.57 4.64 -10.90
N GLY A 135 12.84 4.03 -9.95
CA GLY A 135 11.49 4.42 -9.55
C GLY A 135 10.39 3.65 -10.29
N PRO A 136 9.12 4.08 -10.15
CA PRO A 136 8.01 3.38 -10.77
C PRO A 136 8.02 3.54 -12.29
N SER A 137 7.41 2.58 -12.99
CA SER A 137 7.10 2.69 -14.42
C SER A 137 5.67 3.23 -14.64
N GLY A 138 5.09 3.08 -15.84
CA GLY A 138 3.76 3.62 -16.17
C GLY A 138 3.80 5.13 -16.37
N ALA A 139 3.17 5.91 -15.46
CA ALA A 139 3.34 7.37 -15.44
C ALA A 139 4.72 7.80 -14.88
N GLY A 140 5.42 6.87 -14.22
CA GLY A 140 6.82 6.98 -13.82
C GLY A 140 7.80 6.78 -14.97
N SER A 141 9.04 7.26 -14.79
CA SER A 141 10.13 7.12 -15.77
C SER A 141 11.10 5.97 -15.47
N GLY A 142 10.85 5.19 -14.41
CA GLY A 142 11.68 4.07 -14.00
C GLY A 142 11.20 2.73 -14.55
N THR A 143 11.78 1.65 -14.04
CA THR A 143 11.51 0.26 -14.42
C THR A 143 10.86 -0.57 -13.32
N GLY A 144 10.58 0.04 -12.16
CA GLY A 144 9.84 -0.59 -11.08
C GLY A 144 8.35 -0.78 -11.39
N ASP A 145 7.59 -1.18 -10.38
CA ASP A 145 6.14 -1.36 -10.45
C ASP A 145 5.45 -0.09 -10.99
N ALA A 146 4.48 -0.29 -11.88
CA ALA A 146 3.83 0.82 -12.56
C ALA A 146 2.93 1.65 -11.63
N VAL A 147 2.81 2.93 -11.92
CA VAL A 147 1.84 3.84 -11.29
C VAL A 147 0.92 4.48 -12.33
N SER A 148 -0.33 4.77 -11.95
CA SER A 148 -1.27 5.52 -12.80
C SER A 148 -0.98 7.03 -12.76
N ALA A 149 -1.62 7.79 -13.65
CA ALA A 149 -1.37 9.23 -13.84
C ALA A 149 -1.65 10.11 -12.61
N ASN A 150 -2.50 9.66 -11.68
CA ASN A 150 -2.91 10.44 -10.51
C ASN A 150 -2.14 10.10 -9.23
N VAL A 151 -1.08 9.30 -9.34
CA VAL A 151 -0.23 8.92 -8.22
C VAL A 151 0.95 9.88 -8.13
N ASP A 152 1.06 10.61 -7.02
CA ASP A 152 2.21 11.45 -6.72
C ASP A 152 3.30 10.62 -6.03
N TYR A 153 4.28 10.16 -6.80
CA TYR A 153 5.34 9.25 -6.32
C TYR A 153 6.69 9.93 -6.13
N ASP A 154 6.80 11.25 -6.34
CA ASP A 154 8.06 11.99 -6.40
C ASP A 154 8.24 12.88 -5.16
N PRO A 155 9.19 12.57 -4.25
CA PRO A 155 10.31 11.65 -4.41
C PRO A 155 10.00 10.17 -4.12
N TRP A 156 10.81 9.26 -4.67
CA TRP A 156 10.78 7.82 -4.33
C TRP A 156 12.08 7.36 -3.67
N LEU A 157 12.04 6.21 -2.99
CA LEU A 157 13.24 5.60 -2.37
C LEU A 157 14.12 4.92 -3.43
N GLY A 158 15.44 5.10 -3.37
CA GLY A 158 16.42 4.46 -4.27
C GLY A 158 16.85 3.05 -3.85
N ALA A 159 16.39 2.57 -2.70
CA ALA A 159 16.51 1.21 -2.21
C ALA A 159 15.30 0.90 -1.31
N PRO A 160 14.92 -0.38 -1.11
CA PRO A 160 13.95 -0.72 -0.09
C PRO A 160 14.47 -0.26 1.28
N LEU A 161 13.57 0.14 2.18
CA LEU A 161 13.94 0.33 3.57
C LEU A 161 14.35 -1.02 4.13
N GLU A 162 15.67 -1.21 4.28
CA GLU A 162 16.21 -2.38 4.95
C GLU A 162 15.81 -2.33 6.42
N LEU A 163 15.01 -3.32 6.81
CA LEU A 163 14.68 -3.55 8.20
C LEU A 163 15.94 -4.12 8.85
N SER A 164 16.44 -3.47 9.91
CA SER A 164 17.69 -3.90 10.56
C SER A 164 17.67 -5.40 10.84
N ALA A 165 18.73 -6.10 10.41
CA ALA A 165 18.88 -7.55 10.29
C ALA A 165 18.92 -8.34 11.62
N VAL A 166 18.08 -7.99 12.59
CA VAL A 166 17.76 -8.84 13.74
C VAL A 166 16.58 -9.79 13.41
N HIS A 167 15.89 -9.59 12.28
CA HIS A 167 14.60 -10.25 12.01
C HIS A 167 14.43 -10.86 10.61
N HIS A 168 15.51 -11.18 9.91
CA HIS A 168 15.42 -12.07 8.75
C HIS A 168 15.72 -13.52 9.20
N GLU A 169 14.75 -14.09 9.92
CA GLU A 169 14.46 -15.52 10.21
C GLU A 169 13.61 -15.68 11.50
N SER A 170 13.38 -14.60 12.26
CA SER A 170 12.29 -14.55 13.23
C SER A 170 11.61 -13.21 13.15
N LEU A 171 10.28 -13.18 13.04
CA LEU A 171 9.48 -11.97 13.16
C LEU A 171 9.72 -11.36 14.54
N GLY A 172 10.35 -10.19 14.60
CA GLY A 172 10.48 -9.49 15.87
C GLY A 172 10.82 -8.02 15.70
N ALA A 173 10.85 -7.38 16.86
CA ALA A 173 10.53 -5.98 17.07
C ALA A 173 11.42 -5.00 16.31
N GLY A 174 10.83 -4.33 15.33
CA GLY A 174 11.28 -3.04 14.84
C GLY A 174 10.08 -2.09 14.76
N THR A 175 10.12 -0.97 15.47
CA THR A 175 9.14 0.10 15.27
C THR A 175 9.38 0.72 13.89
N HIS A 176 8.43 0.57 12.97
CA HIS A 176 8.42 1.28 11.70
C HIS A 176 7.99 2.75 11.92
N SER A 177 8.88 3.55 12.49
CA SER A 177 8.55 4.90 12.98
C SER A 177 8.33 5.94 11.86
N GLY A 178 8.46 5.55 10.58
CA GLY A 178 8.17 6.43 9.44
C GLY A 178 6.70 6.85 9.36
N CYS A 179 5.78 6.05 9.93
CA CYS A 179 4.35 6.33 9.87
C CYS A 179 3.82 7.23 11.01
N LEU A 180 4.53 7.31 12.15
CA LEU A 180 4.02 7.92 13.40
C LEU A 180 4.71 9.22 13.82
N SER A 181 5.77 9.64 13.14
CA SER A 181 6.46 10.88 13.46
C SER A 181 6.41 11.83 12.27
N GLY A 182 5.62 12.90 12.38
CA GLY A 182 5.76 14.09 11.53
C GLY A 182 7.12 14.80 11.68
N SER A 183 8.13 14.11 12.20
CA SER A 183 9.52 14.56 12.32
C SER A 183 10.44 13.33 12.50
N GLY A 184 11.31 13.07 11.52
CA GLY A 184 12.67 12.64 11.88
C GLY A 184 13.05 11.15 11.81
N TYR A 185 12.71 10.41 10.76
CA TYR A 185 13.67 9.43 10.22
C TYR A 185 14.54 10.11 9.14
N GLN A 186 15.43 11.01 9.59
CA GLN A 186 16.50 11.60 8.77
C GLN A 186 17.79 10.77 8.88
N GLY A 187 17.68 9.45 8.81
CA GLY A 187 18.84 8.57 8.66
C GLY A 187 19.06 8.28 7.18
N ASN A 188 19.88 9.07 6.48
CA ASN A 188 20.41 8.80 5.13
C ASN A 188 19.46 8.08 4.14
N LEU A 189 18.17 8.46 4.11
CA LEU A 189 17.26 7.92 3.10
C LEU A 189 17.72 8.44 1.75
N LYS A 190 18.28 7.54 0.93
CA LYS A 190 18.57 7.83 -0.47
C LYS A 190 17.23 7.85 -1.19
N TYR A 191 16.74 9.04 -1.48
CA TYR A 191 15.58 9.24 -2.34
C TYR A 191 16.00 9.93 -3.63
N HIS A 192 15.28 9.62 -4.71
CA HIS A 192 15.45 10.25 -6.01
C HIS A 192 14.32 11.25 -6.24
N ARG A 193 14.59 12.27 -7.06
CA ARG A 193 13.60 13.22 -7.54
C ARG A 193 13.54 13.23 -9.06
N ARG A 194 12.37 13.45 -9.64
CA ARG A 194 12.22 13.64 -11.09
C ARG A 194 12.89 14.98 -11.45
N ASN A 195 13.85 14.96 -12.38
CA ASN A 195 14.42 16.19 -12.93
C ASN A 195 13.35 16.91 -13.75
N ARG A 196 12.63 17.86 -13.13
CA ARG A 196 11.80 18.82 -13.85
C ARG A 196 12.73 19.85 -14.48
N TYR A 197 13.02 19.69 -15.78
CA TYR A 197 13.49 20.81 -16.58
C TYR A 197 12.36 21.84 -16.60
N ILE A 198 12.54 22.91 -15.81
CA ILE A 198 11.70 24.09 -15.89
C ILE A 198 12.09 24.76 -17.21
N HIS A 199 11.29 24.59 -18.26
CA HIS A 199 11.34 25.52 -19.38
C HIS A 199 10.80 26.85 -18.85
N CYS A 200 11.68 27.84 -18.75
CA CYS A 200 11.35 29.25 -18.50
C CYS A 200 10.49 29.83 -19.62
#